data_AF-A0A7J6VR61-F1
#
_entry.id   AF-A0A7J6VR61-F1
#
_cell.length_a   1.000
_cell.length_b   1.000
_cell.length_c   1.000
_cell.angle_alpha   90.00
_cell.angle_beta   90.00
_cell.angle_gamma   90.00
#
_symmetry.space_group_name_H-M   'P 1'
#
loop_
_entity.id
_entity.type
_entity.pdbx_description
1 polymer ?
#
loop_
_entity_poly.entity_id
_entity_poly.type
_entity_poly.pdbx_seq_one_letter_code
_entity_poly.pdbx_strand_id
1 'polypeptide(L)'
;AQLWQLAQRTTTLPLGRGAFTLATTSTLLTEAIMVPKLVLAGRLPAQQNATVDLDPNIRNIQELRSWPEFHNAVAAGLRLTPLQGKVSRTWITYNKPGVPNVTHAGLLLALGLHGNLRVLTISDIYKYFSQVHYFTWCHVDSSVYV
;
A
#
# COMPACT_ATOMS: atom_id res chain seq x y z
N ALA A 1 1.92 26.28 2.95
CA ALA A 1 1.54 25.90 4.33
C ALA A 1 0.19 25.16 4.41
N GLN A 2 -0.91 25.70 3.86
CA GLN A 2 -2.24 25.08 3.98
C GLN A 2 -2.35 23.67 3.35
N LEU A 3 -1.81 23.48 2.14
CA LEU A 3 -1.81 22.17 1.47
C LEU A 3 -1.09 21.08 2.29
N TRP A 4 0.02 21.45 2.94
CA TRP A 4 0.79 20.52 3.78
C TRP A 4 -0.05 19.98 4.95
N GLN A 5 -0.76 20.86 5.67
CA GLN A 5 -1.63 20.48 6.78
C GLN A 5 -2.78 19.58 6.32
N LEU A 6 -3.38 19.89 5.17
CA LEU A 6 -4.41 19.06 4.57
C LEU A 6 -3.87 17.69 4.16
N ALA A 7 -2.68 17.64 3.55
CA ALA A 7 -2.02 16.38 3.19
C ALA A 7 -1.76 15.51 4.43
N GLN A 8 -1.21 16.08 5.51
CA GLN A 8 -1.00 15.39 6.79
C GLN A 8 -2.31 14.85 7.39
N ARG A 9 -3.45 15.50 7.19
CA ARG A 9 -4.74 14.95 7.59
C ARG A 9 -5.18 13.81 6.67
N THR A 10 -4.97 13.96 5.36
CA THR A 10 -5.35 12.95 4.36
C THR A 10 -4.59 11.63 4.55
N THR A 11 -3.36 11.67 5.07
CA THR A 11 -2.58 10.46 5.33
C THR A 11 -3.19 9.51 6.37
N THR A 12 -4.06 10.01 7.26
CA THR A 12 -4.71 9.19 8.30
C THR A 12 -6.06 8.62 7.86
N LEU A 13 -6.66 9.16 6.81
CA LEU A 13 -7.96 8.73 6.28
C LEU A 13 -8.04 7.23 5.91
N PRO A 14 -6.98 6.60 5.35
CA PRO A 14 -6.97 5.17 5.11
C PRO A 14 -7.35 4.31 6.32
N LEU A 15 -6.89 4.68 7.52
CA LEU A 15 -7.16 3.91 8.74
C LEU A 15 -8.65 3.91 9.07
N GLY A 16 -9.26 5.10 9.10
CA GLY A 16 -10.69 5.25 9.34
C GLY A 16 -11.54 4.58 8.26
N ARG A 17 -11.13 4.71 6.98
CA ARG A 17 -11.81 4.03 5.86
C ARG A 17 -11.74 2.51 5.99
N GLY A 18 -10.60 1.96 6.39
CA GLY A 18 -10.41 0.52 6.61
C GLY A 18 -11.35 -0.02 7.67
N ALA A 19 -11.47 0.68 8.80
CA ALA A 19 -12.42 0.33 9.86
C ALA A 19 -13.88 0.47 9.39
N PHE A 20 -14.22 1.58 8.74
CA PHE A 20 -15.57 1.87 8.26
C PHE A 20 -16.07 0.87 7.21
N THR A 21 -15.18 0.39 6.34
CA THR A 21 -15.53 -0.50 5.23
C THR A 21 -15.21 -1.97 5.47
N LEU A 22 -14.77 -2.34 6.69
CA LEU A 22 -14.35 -3.69 7.04
C LEU A 22 -15.42 -4.72 6.64
N ALA A 23 -15.00 -5.73 5.86
CA ALA A 23 -15.86 -6.84 5.44
C ALA A 23 -17.20 -6.45 4.78
N THR A 24 -17.23 -5.33 4.04
CA THR A 24 -18.46 -4.83 3.39
C THR A 24 -18.62 -5.28 1.93
N THR A 25 -17.60 -5.85 1.30
CA THR A 25 -17.62 -6.19 -0.13
C THR A 25 -17.24 -7.64 -0.39
N SER A 26 -18.11 -8.37 -1.09
CA SER A 26 -17.80 -9.68 -1.63
C SER A 26 -17.17 -9.52 -3.01
N THR A 27 -15.96 -10.03 -3.21
CA THR A 27 -15.27 -9.99 -4.51
C THR A 27 -15.10 -11.39 -5.07
N LEU A 28 -15.11 -11.47 -6.41
CA LEU A 28 -14.68 -12.67 -7.13
C LEU A 28 -13.15 -12.65 -7.17
N LEU A 29 -12.53 -13.75 -6.76
CA LEU A 29 -11.06 -13.93 -6.72
C LEU A 29 -10.41 -14.01 -8.11
N THR A 30 -11.15 -13.76 -9.18
CA THR A 30 -10.63 -13.68 -10.55
C THR A 30 -9.94 -12.35 -10.83
N GLU A 31 -10.15 -11.33 -9.99
CA GLU A 31 -9.62 -9.98 -10.20
C GLU A 31 -8.61 -9.58 -9.11
N ALA A 32 -7.65 -8.72 -9.49
CA ALA A 32 -6.73 -8.13 -8.54
C ALA A 32 -7.47 -7.18 -7.59
N ILE A 33 -7.01 -7.09 -6.34
CA ILE A 33 -7.61 -6.16 -5.36
C ILE A 33 -7.27 -4.73 -5.79
N MET A 34 -8.30 -3.98 -6.17
CA MET A 34 -8.17 -2.58 -6.56
C MET A 34 -7.90 -1.70 -5.34
N VAL A 35 -6.72 -1.10 -5.29
CA VAL A 35 -6.38 -0.09 -4.28
C VAL A 35 -6.69 1.30 -4.86
N PRO A 36 -7.59 2.08 -4.24
CA PRO A 36 -7.91 3.43 -4.72
C PRO A 36 -6.70 4.34 -4.55
N LYS A 37 -6.42 5.22 -5.52
CA LYS A 37 -5.27 6.13 -5.47
C LYS A 37 -5.35 7.10 -4.28
N LEU A 38 -4.31 7.17 -3.46
CA LEU A 38 -4.16 8.23 -2.46
C LEU A 38 -3.58 9.48 -3.10
N VAL A 39 -4.30 10.60 -3.01
CA VAL A 39 -3.90 11.88 -3.63
C VAL A 39 -3.62 12.90 -2.53
N LEU A 40 -2.39 13.43 -2.51
CA LEU A 40 -1.95 14.46 -1.56
C LEU A 40 -1.82 15.85 -2.22
N ALA A 41 -2.47 16.03 -3.37
CA ALA A 41 -2.50 17.28 -4.13
C ALA A 41 -3.74 18.11 -3.78
N GLY A 42 -3.60 19.43 -3.86
CA GLY A 42 -4.70 20.38 -3.71
C GLY A 42 -5.26 20.79 -5.07
N ARG A 43 -6.50 21.30 -5.07
CA ARG A 43 -7.08 22.02 -6.21
C ARG A 43 -7.36 23.45 -5.81
N LEU A 44 -7.12 24.40 -6.72
CA LEU A 44 -7.40 25.82 -6.53
C LEU A 44 -8.62 26.21 -7.38
N PRO A 45 -9.83 26.32 -6.77
CA PRO A 45 -11.05 26.60 -7.53
C PRO A 45 -11.01 27.94 -8.27
N ALA A 46 -10.40 28.96 -7.64
CA ALA A 46 -10.24 30.29 -8.22
C ALA A 46 -9.30 30.33 -9.45
N GLN A 47 -8.51 29.28 -9.68
CA GLN A 47 -7.57 29.17 -10.79
C GLN A 47 -7.95 28.01 -11.72
N GLN A 48 -9.21 27.96 -12.16
CA GLN A 48 -9.72 26.93 -13.07
C GLN A 48 -9.45 25.49 -12.58
N ASN A 49 -9.54 25.27 -11.26
CA ASN A 49 -9.22 23.99 -10.61
C ASN A 49 -7.78 23.49 -10.86
N ALA A 50 -6.82 24.40 -11.02
CA ALA A 50 -5.40 24.05 -11.11
C ALA A 50 -4.99 23.13 -9.96
N THR A 51 -4.25 22.07 -10.30
CA THR A 51 -3.74 21.09 -9.33
C THR A 51 -2.39 21.54 -8.80
N VAL A 52 -2.24 21.52 -7.48
CA VAL A 52 -1.00 21.89 -6.79
C VAL A 52 -0.50 20.69 -6.01
N ASP A 53 0.73 20.26 -6.32
CA ASP A 53 1.39 19.19 -5.61
C ASP A 53 2.18 19.69 -4.39
N LEU A 54 2.51 18.77 -3.49
CA LEU A 54 3.45 19.04 -2.41
C LEU A 54 4.85 19.29 -2.98
N ASP A 55 5.56 20.26 -2.39
CA ASP A 55 6.95 20.54 -2.76
C ASP A 55 7.82 19.29 -2.58
N PRO A 56 8.49 18.81 -3.65
CA PRO A 56 9.33 17.61 -3.59
C PRO A 56 10.53 17.75 -2.65
N ASN A 57 10.93 18.97 -2.30
CA ASN A 57 12.08 19.24 -1.44
C ASN A 57 11.76 19.15 0.07
N ILE A 58 10.49 18.90 0.43
CA ILE A 58 10.12 18.72 1.82
C ILE A 58 10.80 17.47 2.38
N ARG A 59 11.51 17.63 3.50
CA ARG A 59 12.14 16.51 4.22
C ARG A 59 11.09 15.42 4.50
N ASN A 60 11.49 14.16 4.30
CA ASN A 60 10.66 12.97 4.56
C ASN A 60 9.42 12.82 3.67
N ILE A 61 9.36 13.44 2.48
CA ILE A 61 8.22 13.27 1.57
C ILE A 61 7.99 11.81 1.13
N GLN A 62 9.05 10.98 1.14
CA GLN A 62 8.95 9.55 0.86
C GLN A 62 8.22 8.80 1.99
N GLU A 63 8.51 9.11 3.25
CA GLU A 63 7.81 8.52 4.40
C GLU A 63 6.35 8.98 4.45
N LEU A 64 6.11 10.26 4.13
CA LEU A 64 4.78 10.84 4.01
C LEU A 64 3.93 10.16 2.92
N ARG A 65 4.54 9.51 1.94
CA ARG A 65 3.85 8.77 0.89
C ARG A 65 3.76 7.27 1.18
N SER A 66 4.84 6.68 1.67
CA SER A 66 4.98 5.23 1.83
C SER A 66 4.04 4.63 2.87
N TRP A 67 4.00 5.19 4.08
CA TRP A 67 3.13 4.69 5.15
C TRP A 67 1.64 4.86 4.82
N PRO A 68 1.20 6.03 4.33
CA PRO A 68 -0.21 6.21 3.99
C PRO A 68 -0.66 5.34 2.83
N GLU A 69 0.20 5.11 1.83
CA GLU A 69 -0.08 4.19 0.73
C GLU A 69 -0.17 2.73 1.21
N PHE A 70 0.71 2.33 2.13
CA PHE A 70 0.63 1.03 2.81
C PHE A 70 -0.72 0.87 3.52
N HIS A 71 -1.13 1.83 4.36
CA HIS A 71 -2.41 1.78 5.07
C HIS A 71 -3.61 1.84 4.12
N ASN A 72 -3.50 2.56 3.01
CA ASN A 72 -4.50 2.64 1.94
C ASN A 72 -4.74 1.26 1.30
N ALA A 73 -3.67 0.51 1.06
CA ALA A 73 -3.74 -0.86 0.59
C ALA A 73 -4.31 -1.82 1.65
N VAL A 74 -3.91 -1.69 2.91
CA VAL A 74 -4.50 -2.47 4.03
C VAL A 74 -6.01 -2.25 4.08
N ALA A 75 -6.46 -0.99 4.02
CA ALA A 75 -7.87 -0.64 4.03
C ALA A 75 -8.64 -1.22 2.84
N ALA A 76 -8.02 -1.23 1.65
CA ALA A 76 -8.63 -1.85 0.47
C ALA A 76 -8.79 -3.38 0.63
N GLY A 77 -7.82 -4.06 1.23
CA GLY A 77 -7.89 -5.49 1.50
C GLY A 77 -8.86 -5.84 2.65
N LEU A 78 -8.92 -5.04 3.71
CA LEU A 78 -9.85 -5.23 4.83
C LEU A 78 -11.31 -5.05 4.42
N ARG A 79 -11.58 -4.26 3.37
CA ARG A 79 -12.92 -4.08 2.83
C ARG A 79 -13.56 -5.39 2.36
N LEU A 80 -12.75 -6.39 2.01
CA LEU A 80 -13.22 -7.69 1.56
C LEU A 80 -13.86 -8.48 2.69
N THR A 81 -15.02 -9.08 2.45
CA THR A 81 -15.58 -10.11 3.34
C THR A 81 -14.59 -11.26 3.49
N PRO A 82 -14.55 -11.96 4.63
CA PRO A 82 -13.67 -13.12 4.80
C PRO A 82 -13.79 -14.07 3.60
N LEU A 83 -12.67 -14.31 2.93
CA LEU A 83 -12.64 -15.04 1.67
C LEU A 83 -12.81 -16.56 1.86
N GLN A 84 -13.05 -17.04 3.11
CA GLN A 84 -13.39 -18.42 3.49
C GLN A 84 -12.60 -19.50 2.73
N GLY A 85 -11.27 -19.37 2.67
CA GLY A 85 -10.40 -20.37 2.03
C GLY A 85 -10.40 -20.36 0.50
N LYS A 86 -11.07 -19.40 -0.14
CA LYS A 86 -11.03 -19.24 -1.60
C LYS A 86 -9.70 -18.66 -2.11
N VAL A 87 -8.89 -18.05 -1.24
CA VAL A 87 -7.57 -17.52 -1.62
C VAL A 87 -6.56 -18.67 -1.75
N SER A 88 -6.11 -18.93 -2.97
CA SER A 88 -5.07 -19.93 -3.23
C SER A 88 -3.66 -19.33 -3.13
N ARG A 89 -2.67 -20.18 -2.83
CA ARG A 89 -1.24 -19.83 -2.89
C ARG A 89 -0.86 -19.24 -4.25
N THR A 90 -1.38 -19.84 -5.32
CA THR A 90 -1.15 -19.41 -6.71
C THR A 90 -1.67 -17.99 -6.93
N TRP A 91 -2.86 -17.66 -6.42
CA TRP A 91 -3.42 -16.32 -6.54
C TRP A 91 -2.54 -15.27 -5.84
N ILE A 92 -2.07 -15.55 -4.62
CA ILE A 92 -1.17 -14.64 -3.88
C ILE A 92 0.14 -14.42 -4.63
N THR A 93 0.67 -15.48 -5.25
CA THR A 93 1.94 -15.42 -6.00
C THR A 93 1.76 -14.72 -7.35
N TYR A 94 0.63 -14.91 -8.03
CA TYR A 94 0.28 -14.23 -9.28
C TYR A 94 0.14 -12.72 -9.09
N ASN A 95 -0.44 -12.28 -7.98
CA ASN A 95 -0.60 -10.86 -7.66
C ASN A 95 0.68 -10.21 -7.11
N LYS A 96 1.80 -10.95 -7.00
CA LYS A 96 3.07 -10.39 -6.56
C LYS A 96 3.62 -9.44 -7.64
N PRO A 97 3.92 -8.18 -7.31
CA PRO A 97 4.49 -7.26 -8.28
C PRO A 97 5.93 -7.64 -8.64
N GLY A 98 6.35 -7.31 -9.87
CA GLY A 98 7.73 -7.53 -10.32
C GLY A 98 8.76 -6.73 -9.51
N VAL A 99 8.37 -5.52 -9.06
CA VAL A 99 9.16 -4.67 -8.16
C VAL A 99 8.44 -4.58 -6.81
N PRO A 100 9.12 -4.86 -5.68
CA PRO A 100 8.54 -4.70 -4.35
C PRO A 100 8.01 -3.28 -4.14
N ASN A 101 6.80 -3.15 -3.60
CA ASN A 101 6.20 -1.87 -3.29
C ASN A 101 5.33 -1.94 -2.02
N VAL A 102 5.10 -0.78 -1.42
CA VAL A 102 4.36 -0.64 -0.16
C VAL A 102 2.89 -1.04 -0.28
N THR A 103 2.29 -0.87 -1.47
CA THR A 103 0.90 -1.25 -1.75
C THR A 103 0.72 -2.77 -1.61
N HIS A 104 1.60 -3.57 -2.21
CA HIS A 104 1.56 -5.02 -2.08
C HIS A 104 1.81 -5.50 -0.65
N ALA A 105 2.74 -4.86 0.06
CA ALA A 105 2.98 -5.16 1.47
C ALA A 105 1.73 -4.91 2.32
N GLY A 106 0.99 -3.83 2.07
CA GLY A 106 -0.27 -3.54 2.75
C GLY A 106 -1.37 -4.56 2.43
N LEU A 107 -1.48 -4.98 1.16
CA LEU A 107 -2.41 -6.05 0.77
C LEU A 107 -2.08 -7.38 1.45
N LEU A 108 -0.80 -7.74 1.54
CA LEU A 108 -0.36 -8.95 2.26
C LEU A 108 -0.75 -8.89 3.74
N LEU A 109 -0.56 -7.75 4.41
CA LEU A 109 -0.99 -7.60 5.80
C LEU A 109 -2.50 -7.80 5.94
N ALA A 110 -3.32 -7.20 5.06
CA ALA A 110 -4.77 -7.38 5.10
C ALA A 110 -5.18 -8.86 4.88
N LEU A 111 -4.52 -9.56 3.95
CA LEU A 111 -4.74 -11.00 3.75
C LEU A 111 -4.33 -11.82 4.99
N GLY A 112 -3.26 -11.42 5.69
CA GLY A 112 -2.82 -12.01 6.94
C GLY A 112 -3.84 -11.85 8.06
N LEU A 113 -4.41 -10.65 8.20
CA LEU A 113 -5.46 -10.34 9.16
C LEU A 113 -6.76 -11.12 8.88
N HIS A 114 -7.07 -11.38 7.60
CA HIS A 114 -8.14 -12.29 7.19
C HIS A 114 -7.82 -13.78 7.37
N GLY A 115 -6.59 -14.14 7.77
CA GLY A 115 -6.15 -15.52 7.95
C GLY A 115 -5.81 -16.26 6.65
N ASN A 116 -5.77 -15.56 5.51
CA ASN A 116 -5.57 -16.16 4.19
C ASN A 116 -4.10 -16.51 3.88
N LEU A 117 -3.13 -16.00 4.63
CA LEU A 117 -1.71 -16.29 4.40
C LEU A 117 -1.27 -17.70 4.82
N ARG A 118 -2.14 -18.49 5.48
CA ARG A 118 -1.86 -19.88 5.89
C ARG A 118 -1.55 -20.81 4.72
N VAL A 119 -1.92 -20.43 3.50
CA VAL A 119 -1.65 -21.20 2.27
C VAL A 119 -0.22 -21.02 1.74
N LEU A 120 0.55 -20.07 2.28
CA LEU A 120 1.94 -19.84 1.88
C LEU A 120 2.88 -20.84 2.56
N THR A 121 3.88 -21.29 1.81
CA THR A 121 4.97 -22.12 2.34
C THR A 121 6.05 -21.25 2.99
N ILE A 122 6.89 -21.87 3.82
CA ILE A 122 8.07 -21.20 4.40
C ILE A 122 8.96 -20.58 3.31
N SER A 123 9.12 -21.25 2.16
CA SER A 123 9.89 -20.74 1.03
C SER A 123 9.27 -19.49 0.40
N ASP A 124 7.94 -19.39 0.34
CA ASP A 124 7.28 -18.18 -0.16
C ASP A 124 7.49 -17.02 0.79
N ILE A 125 7.39 -17.28 2.10
CA ILE A 125 7.65 -16.30 3.16
C ILE A 125 9.08 -15.78 3.03
N TYR A 126 10.08 -16.66 2.91
CA TYR A 126 11.47 -16.27 2.70
C TYR A 126 11.66 -15.39 1.45
N LYS A 127 10.98 -15.68 0.34
CA LYS A 127 11.04 -14.86 -0.87
C LYS A 127 10.46 -13.46 -0.69
N TYR A 128 9.52 -13.27 0.24
CA TYR A 128 9.03 -11.94 0.60
C TYR A 128 10.01 -11.19 1.50
N PHE A 129 10.66 -11.87 2.43
CA PHE A 129 11.66 -11.26 3.32
C PHE A 129 12.99 -10.94 2.62
N SER A 130 13.48 -11.79 1.74
CA SER A 130 14.78 -11.59 1.07
C SER A 130 14.80 -10.38 0.14
N GLN A 131 13.65 -9.96 -0.37
CA GLN A 131 13.52 -8.78 -1.23
C GLN A 131 13.70 -7.46 -0.47
N VAL A 132 13.37 -7.43 0.82
CA VAL A 132 13.61 -6.26 1.67
C VAL A 132 15.11 -6.04 1.84
N HIS A 133 15.88 -7.12 2.02
CA HIS A 133 17.33 -7.04 2.20
C HIS A 133 18.08 -6.58 0.96
N TYR A 134 17.64 -6.94 -0.25
CA TYR A 134 18.30 -6.50 -1.50
C TYR A 134 18.22 -4.98 -1.69
N PHE A 135 17.08 -4.36 -1.41
CA PHE A 135 16.93 -2.91 -1.54
C PHE A 135 17.77 -2.14 -0.50
N THR A 136 17.93 -2.67 0.71
CA THR A 136 18.83 -2.10 1.72
C THR A 136 20.31 -2.32 1.42
N TRP A 137 20.70 -3.46 0.85
CA TRP A 137 22.11 -3.78 0.60
C TRP A 137 22.68 -2.99 -0.59
N CYS A 138 21.95 -2.90 -1.70
CA CYS A 138 22.44 -2.20 -2.90
C CYS A 138 22.51 -0.67 -2.72
N HIS A 139 21.70 -0.10 -1.81
CA HIS A 139 21.77 1.34 -1.52
C HIS A 139 22.95 1.71 -0.61
N VAL A 140 23.46 0.77 0.20
CA VAL A 140 24.64 1.01 1.06
C VAL A 140 25.94 0.85 0.24
N ASP A 141 25.96 -0.07 -0.73
CA ASP A 141 27.16 -0.31 -1.56
C ASP A 141 27.43 0.82 -2.57
N SER A 142 26.39 1.57 -2.96
CA SER A 142 26.54 2.71 -3.89
C SER A 142 27.03 4.00 -3.23
N SER A 143 27.06 4.07 -1.90
CA SER A 143 27.61 5.23 -1.16
C SER A 143 29.07 5.03 -0.71
N VAL A 144 29.69 3.89 -1.05
CA VAL A 144 31.12 3.61 -0.77
C VAL A 144 31.98 3.74 -2.05
N TYR A 145 31.36 3.96 -3.20
CA TYR A 145 32.04 4.19 -4.48
C TYR A 145 31.59 5.52 -5.13
N VAL A 146 31.78 6.64 -4.45
CA VAL A 146 32.02 7.97 -5.05
C VAL A 146 33.04 8.71 -4.19
#